data_AF-A0AAJ4AVG3-F1
#
_entry.id   AF-A0AAJ4AVG3-F1
#
_cell.length_a   1.000
_cell.length_b   1.000
_cell.length_c   1.000
_cell.angle_alpha   90.00
_cell.angle_beta   90.00
_cell.angle_gamma   90.00
#
_symmetry.space_group_name_H-M   'P 1'
#
loop_
_entity.id
_entity.type
_entity.pdbx_description
1 polymer ?
#
loop_
_entity_poly.entity_id
_entity_poly.type
_entity_poly.pdbx_seq_one_letter_code
_entity_poly.pdbx_strand_id
1 'polypeptide(L)'
;MKNSQLLVLITLALTSTLSFSVFAGSNDPTDKERVVLESCMSLKSAPEEHSANSCVHYIQGFLAGSLTTKSDYVLRETSGEFFDRAYQTRVGKRTSKEQPTQLCLPKNVNVEHLAERLVGHLSYPIESMQLLHTQIFDALALESSCS
;
A
#
# COMPACT_ATOMS: atom_id res chain seq x y z
N MET A 1 -6.44 48.20 -37.46
CA MET A 1 -7.37 47.62 -36.45
C MET A 1 -7.25 46.10 -36.27
N LYS A 2 -6.72 45.33 -37.24
CA LYS A 2 -6.63 43.86 -37.19
C LYS A 2 -5.55 43.32 -36.22
N ASN A 3 -4.44 44.04 -36.07
CA ASN A 3 -3.30 43.59 -35.24
C ASN A 3 -3.54 43.76 -33.73
N SER A 4 -4.37 44.73 -33.33
CA SER A 4 -4.70 44.96 -31.91
C SER A 4 -5.62 43.88 -31.34
N GLN A 5 -6.53 43.32 -32.16
CA GLN A 5 -7.40 42.24 -31.72
C GLN A 5 -6.66 40.89 -31.62
N LEU A 6 -5.68 40.68 -32.49
CA LEU A 6 -4.82 39.48 -32.43
C LEU A 6 -3.99 39.45 -31.14
N LEU A 7 -3.44 40.60 -30.72
CA LEU A 7 -2.70 40.74 -29.47
C LEU A 7 -3.56 40.46 -28.23
N VAL A 8 -4.81 40.97 -28.22
CA VAL A 8 -5.76 40.74 -27.12
C VAL A 8 -6.15 39.26 -27.01
N LEU A 9 -6.35 38.58 -28.15
CA LEU A 9 -6.67 37.15 -28.20
C LEU A 9 -5.51 36.28 -27.70
N ILE A 10 -4.26 36.63 -28.03
CA ILE A 10 -3.08 35.90 -27.56
C ILE A 10 -2.89 36.08 -26.04
N THR A 11 -3.13 37.28 -25.50
CA THR A 11 -3.06 37.51 -24.05
C THR A 11 -4.16 36.78 -23.28
N LEU A 12 -5.37 36.65 -23.83
CA LEU A 12 -6.48 35.94 -23.19
C LEU A 12 -6.28 34.41 -23.21
N ALA A 13 -5.65 33.89 -24.26
CA ALA A 13 -5.31 32.48 -24.38
C ALA A 13 -4.20 32.05 -23.41
N LEU A 14 -3.19 32.89 -23.17
CA LEU A 14 -2.09 32.57 -22.26
C LEU A 14 -2.52 32.49 -20.79
N THR A 15 -3.45 33.34 -20.34
CA THR A 15 -3.93 33.34 -18.95
C THR A 15 -4.79 32.14 -18.58
N SER A 16 -5.26 31.37 -19.56
CA SER A 16 -6.16 30.23 -19.36
C SER A 16 -5.43 28.90 -19.13
N THR A 17 -4.09 28.87 -19.17
CA THR A 17 -3.30 27.61 -19.12
C THR A 17 -2.54 27.38 -17.81
N LEU A 18 -2.62 28.31 -16.84
CA LEU A 18 -1.83 28.23 -15.60
C LEU A 18 -2.60 27.73 -14.36
N SER A 19 -3.88 27.39 -14.49
CA SER A 19 -4.68 26.87 -13.37
C SER A 19 -4.65 25.35 -13.29
N PHE A 20 -3.45 24.75 -13.30
CA PHE A 20 -3.25 23.40 -12.77
C PHE A 20 -2.63 23.55 -11.38
N SER A 21 -3.44 23.93 -10.39
CA SER A 21 -3.08 23.68 -9.00
C SER A 21 -3.01 22.17 -8.83
N VAL A 22 -1.80 21.63 -8.93
CA VAL A 22 -1.44 20.32 -8.41
C VAL A 22 -1.82 20.35 -6.94
N PHE A 23 -2.99 19.82 -6.61
CA PHE A 23 -3.35 19.52 -5.23
C PHE A 23 -2.41 18.41 -4.78
N ALA A 24 -1.22 18.78 -4.30
CA ALA A 24 -0.48 17.93 -3.39
C ALA A 24 -1.36 17.84 -2.14
N GLY A 25 -2.04 16.70 -1.96
CA GLY A 25 -2.74 16.42 -0.72
C GLY A 25 -1.78 16.63 0.44
N SER A 26 -2.24 17.28 1.51
CA SER A 26 -1.43 17.43 2.71
C SER A 26 -0.98 16.05 3.18
N ASN A 27 0.30 15.91 3.55
CA ASN A 27 0.80 14.70 4.21
C ASN A 27 0.21 14.51 5.62
N ASP A 28 -0.55 15.50 6.11
CA ASP A 28 -1.25 15.40 7.37
C ASP A 28 -2.38 14.36 7.27
N PRO A 29 -2.46 13.42 8.24
CA PRO A 29 -3.52 12.44 8.26
C PRO A 29 -4.87 13.13 8.45
N THR A 30 -5.84 12.69 7.67
CA THR A 30 -7.26 13.01 7.83
C THR A 30 -7.76 12.58 9.22
N ASP A 31 -8.89 13.13 9.67
CA ASP A 31 -9.45 12.77 10.98
C ASP A 31 -9.69 11.27 11.12
N LYS A 32 -10.07 10.58 10.04
CA LYS A 32 -10.23 9.12 10.03
C LYS A 32 -8.90 8.38 10.19
N GLU A 33 -7.86 8.85 9.52
CA GLU A 33 -6.51 8.28 9.61
C GLU A 33 -5.92 8.49 11.00
N ARG A 34 -6.16 9.65 11.63
CA ARG A 34 -5.78 9.90 13.03
C ARG A 34 -6.41 8.89 13.99
N VAL A 35 -7.72 8.64 13.85
CA VAL A 35 -8.42 7.64 14.67
C VAL A 35 -7.82 6.24 14.50
N VAL A 36 -7.45 5.86 13.27
CA VAL A 36 -6.78 4.58 13.01
C VAL A 36 -5.41 4.53 13.71
N LEU A 37 -4.59 5.57 13.56
CA LEU A 37 -3.26 5.64 14.18
C LEU A 37 -3.35 5.59 15.71
N GLU A 38 -4.27 6.32 16.32
CA GLU A 38 -4.54 6.29 17.76
C GLU A 38 -5.00 4.90 18.23
N SER A 39 -5.89 4.26 17.47
CA SER A 39 -6.33 2.89 17.73
C SER A 39 -5.17 1.90 17.68
N CYS A 40 -4.28 2.03 16.70
CA CYS A 40 -3.09 1.18 16.58
C CYS A 40 -2.12 1.41 17.74
N MET A 41 -1.87 2.67 18.12
CA MET A 41 -1.04 3.03 19.27
C MET A 41 -1.58 2.47 20.59
N SER A 42 -2.90 2.46 20.76
CA SER A 42 -3.56 1.92 21.96
C SER A 42 -3.48 0.40 22.06
N LEU A 43 -3.41 -0.29 20.91
CA LEU A 43 -3.31 -1.74 20.83
C LEU A 43 -2.01 -2.28 21.45
N LYS A 44 -0.93 -1.48 21.48
CA LYS A 44 0.31 -1.77 22.19
C LYS A 44 0.09 -2.18 23.66
N SER A 45 -0.88 -1.55 24.32
CA SER A 45 -1.12 -1.68 25.76
C SER A 45 -2.20 -2.68 26.14
N ALA A 46 -3.03 -3.15 25.20
CA ALA A 46 -4.15 -4.04 25.48
C ALA A 46 -4.34 -5.08 24.36
N PRO A 47 -3.39 -6.04 24.23
CA PRO A 47 -3.43 -7.07 23.18
C PRO A 47 -4.49 -8.16 23.40
N GLU A 48 -5.47 -8.01 24.30
CA GLU A 48 -6.52 -9.02 24.49
C GLU A 48 -7.88 -8.62 23.88
N GLU A 49 -8.02 -7.39 23.36
CA GLU A 49 -9.24 -6.91 22.67
C GLU A 49 -9.05 -6.77 21.14
N HIS A 50 -8.40 -7.75 20.50
CA HIS A 50 -8.08 -7.66 19.06
C HIS A 50 -9.31 -7.65 18.14
N SER A 51 -10.36 -8.40 18.48
CA SER A 51 -11.47 -8.67 17.55
C SER A 51 -12.41 -7.49 17.29
N ALA A 52 -12.30 -6.39 18.04
CA ALA A 52 -13.09 -5.17 17.86
C ALA A 52 -12.24 -3.90 17.69
N ASN A 53 -10.92 -4.03 17.55
CA ASN A 53 -10.03 -2.88 17.46
C ASN A 53 -10.02 -2.30 16.04
N SER A 54 -10.21 -0.98 15.92
CA SER A 54 -10.24 -0.30 14.62
C SER A 54 -8.93 -0.43 13.84
N CYS A 55 -7.79 -0.61 14.52
CA CYS A 55 -6.51 -0.92 13.89
C CYS A 55 -6.54 -2.29 13.19
N VAL A 56 -7.06 -3.33 13.86
CA VAL A 56 -7.15 -4.68 13.28
C VAL A 56 -8.05 -4.66 12.06
N HIS A 57 -9.22 -4.02 12.14
CA HIS A 57 -10.12 -3.87 10.98
C HIS A 57 -9.49 -3.07 9.83
N TYR A 58 -8.71 -2.03 10.17
CA TYR A 58 -7.97 -1.30 9.15
C TYR A 58 -6.96 -2.19 8.43
N ILE A 59 -6.18 -2.98 9.17
CA ILE A 59 -5.21 -3.93 8.60
C ILE A 59 -5.92 -4.99 7.76
N GLN A 60 -7.07 -5.51 8.20
CA GLN A 60 -7.88 -6.45 7.41
C GLN A 60 -8.29 -5.85 6.06
N GLY A 61 -8.82 -4.62 6.07
CA GLY A 61 -9.20 -3.90 4.85
C GLY A 61 -8.00 -3.59 3.96
N PHE A 62 -6.88 -3.22 4.56
CA PHE A 62 -5.62 -2.98 3.86
C PHE A 62 -5.14 -4.25 3.15
N LEU A 63 -5.06 -5.39 3.85
CA LEU A 63 -4.70 -6.67 3.27
C LEU A 63 -5.67 -7.09 2.16
N ALA A 64 -6.99 -6.91 2.35
CA ALA A 64 -7.96 -7.22 1.31
C ALA A 64 -7.74 -6.38 0.04
N GLY A 65 -7.36 -5.10 0.17
CA GLY A 65 -7.04 -4.24 -0.97
C GLY A 65 -5.68 -4.55 -1.62
N SER A 66 -4.65 -4.79 -0.82
CA SER A 66 -3.28 -5.02 -1.29
C SER A 66 -3.09 -6.42 -1.89
N LEU A 67 -3.75 -7.45 -1.34
CA LEU A 67 -3.62 -8.82 -1.84
C LEU A 67 -4.47 -9.08 -3.09
N THR A 68 -5.47 -8.24 -3.36
CA THR A 68 -6.30 -8.34 -4.59
C THR A 68 -5.67 -7.61 -5.78
N THR A 69 -4.75 -6.68 -5.53
CA THR A 69 -4.07 -5.90 -6.56
C THR A 69 -2.64 -6.41 -6.77
N LYS A 70 -2.18 -6.52 -8.02
CA LYS A 70 -0.80 -6.89 -8.35
C LYS A 70 0.14 -5.71 -8.09
N SER A 71 0.38 -5.35 -6.83
CA SER A 71 1.41 -4.36 -6.43
C SER A 71 2.52 -5.05 -5.67
N ASP A 72 3.79 -4.75 -5.97
CA ASP A 72 5.08 -5.06 -5.29
C ASP A 72 5.33 -6.45 -4.68
N TYR A 73 4.31 -7.30 -4.70
CA TYR A 73 4.23 -8.61 -4.09
C TYR A 73 3.64 -9.56 -5.13
N VAL A 74 4.27 -10.73 -5.26
CA VAL A 74 3.72 -11.82 -6.05
C VAL A 74 3.22 -12.87 -5.07
N LEU A 75 1.90 -13.02 -5.02
CA LEU A 75 1.25 -14.11 -4.31
C LEU A 75 1.54 -15.42 -5.03
N ARG A 76 2.36 -16.25 -4.41
CA ARG A 76 2.70 -17.57 -4.91
C ARG A 76 1.80 -18.60 -4.23
N GLU A 77 0.73 -19.01 -4.92
CA GLU A 77 0.01 -20.22 -4.56
C GLU A 77 0.96 -21.40 -4.76
N THR A 78 1.64 -21.86 -3.69
CA THR A 78 2.46 -23.09 -3.60
C THR A 78 2.86 -23.69 -4.96
N SER A 79 3.72 -23.00 -5.73
CA SER A 79 4.01 -23.39 -7.10
C SER A 79 5.47 -23.80 -7.25
N GLY A 80 5.73 -24.99 -7.81
CA GLY A 80 7.08 -25.55 -7.94
C GLY A 80 7.95 -24.92 -9.03
N GLU A 81 9.13 -25.52 -9.26
CA GLU A 81 10.20 -25.06 -10.16
C GLU A 81 9.77 -24.71 -11.60
N PHE A 82 8.63 -25.21 -12.06
CA PHE A 82 8.10 -24.95 -13.39
C PHE A 82 7.71 -23.48 -13.58
N PHE A 83 7.12 -22.86 -12.56
CA PHE A 83 6.64 -21.48 -12.66
C PHE A 83 7.79 -20.48 -12.74
N ASP A 84 8.83 -20.70 -11.94
CA ASP A 84 10.05 -19.90 -11.93
C ASP A 84 10.76 -19.97 -13.31
N ARG A 85 10.81 -21.17 -13.89
CA ARG A 85 11.40 -21.38 -15.22
C ARG A 85 10.59 -20.68 -16.31
N ALA A 86 9.27 -20.76 -16.26
CA ALA A 86 8.39 -20.10 -17.23
C ALA A 86 8.41 -18.57 -17.09
N TYR A 87 8.55 -18.05 -15.87
CA TYR A 87 8.68 -16.62 -15.64
C TYR A 87 10.00 -16.09 -16.21
N GLN A 88 11.12 -16.73 -15.87
CA GLN A 88 12.46 -16.33 -16.33
C GLN A 88 12.59 -16.31 -17.85
N THR A 89 11.98 -17.28 -18.57
CA THR A 89 12.00 -17.32 -20.04
C THR A 89 11.17 -16.21 -20.66
N ARG A 90 10.09 -15.78 -19.99
CA ARG A 90 9.16 -14.77 -20.51
C ARG A 90 9.62 -13.33 -20.24
N VAL A 91 10.19 -13.04 -19.07
CA VAL A 91 10.61 -11.67 -18.72
C VAL A 91 12.09 -11.41 -19.05
N GLY A 92 12.93 -12.44 -19.08
CA GLY A 92 14.36 -12.33 -19.30
C GLY A 92 15.17 -12.11 -18.01
N LYS A 93 16.45 -12.51 -18.03
CA LYS A 93 17.33 -12.49 -16.84
C LYS A 93 17.62 -11.10 -16.25
N ARG A 94 17.50 -10.02 -17.05
CA ARG A 94 17.85 -8.65 -16.60
C ARG A 94 16.75 -7.97 -15.80
N THR A 95 15.50 -8.10 -16.23
CA THR A 95 14.29 -7.61 -15.55
C THR A 95 13.88 -8.49 -14.37
N SER A 96 14.36 -9.73 -14.33
CA SER A 96 14.19 -10.65 -13.19
C SER A 96 15.05 -10.31 -11.96
N LYS A 97 15.85 -9.24 -11.95
CA LYS A 97 16.75 -8.95 -10.81
C LYS A 97 16.05 -8.27 -9.63
N GLU A 98 15.09 -7.41 -9.91
CA GLU A 98 14.13 -6.91 -8.89
C GLU A 98 12.89 -7.78 -9.01
N GLN A 99 12.90 -8.92 -8.34
CA GLN A 99 11.69 -9.70 -8.21
C GLN A 99 10.81 -9.03 -7.15
N PRO A 100 9.52 -8.84 -7.43
CA PRO A 100 8.57 -8.48 -6.39
C PRO A 100 8.69 -9.47 -5.23
N THR A 101 8.48 -9.00 -4.00
CA THR A 101 8.58 -9.85 -2.81
C THR A 101 7.59 -11.01 -2.95
N GLN A 102 8.08 -12.25 -2.95
CA GLN A 102 7.22 -13.42 -3.08
C GLN A 102 6.61 -13.73 -1.71
N LEU A 103 5.28 -13.71 -1.65
CA LEU A 103 4.51 -14.09 -0.47
C LEU A 103 3.89 -15.47 -0.69
N CYS A 104 4.17 -16.40 0.20
CA CYS A 104 3.63 -17.74 0.23
C CYS A 104 2.44 -17.81 1.18
N LEU A 105 1.29 -17.29 0.74
CA LEU A 105 0.05 -17.39 1.50
C LEU A 105 -0.70 -18.68 1.15
N PRO A 106 -1.27 -19.39 2.14
CA PRO A 106 -2.15 -20.52 1.87
C PRO A 106 -3.41 -20.05 1.12
N LYS A 107 -3.93 -20.91 0.24
CA LYS A 107 -5.10 -20.60 -0.61
C LYS A 107 -6.34 -20.14 0.17
N ASN A 108 -6.50 -20.61 1.41
CA ASN A 108 -7.60 -20.26 2.30
C ASN A 108 -7.08 -19.46 3.51
N VAL A 109 -6.21 -18.46 3.28
CA VAL A 109 -5.74 -17.60 4.36
C VAL A 109 -6.93 -16.90 5.02
N ASN A 110 -7.05 -17.06 6.34
CA ASN A 110 -8.01 -16.27 7.10
C ASN A 110 -7.38 -14.88 7.32
N VAL A 111 -7.90 -13.88 6.60
CA VAL A 111 -7.41 -12.50 6.64
C VAL A 111 -7.55 -11.89 8.03
N GLU A 112 -8.57 -12.28 8.80
CA GLU A 112 -8.78 -11.81 10.16
C GLU A 112 -7.65 -12.28 11.08
N HIS A 113 -7.37 -13.59 11.09
CA HIS A 113 -6.25 -14.14 11.85
C HIS A 113 -4.88 -13.71 11.34
N LEU A 114 -4.75 -13.41 10.04
CA LEU A 114 -3.52 -12.82 9.51
C LEU A 114 -3.33 -11.41 10.10
N ALA A 115 -4.34 -10.55 10.04
CA ALA A 115 -4.27 -9.20 10.57
C ALA A 115 -3.94 -9.16 12.07
N GLU A 116 -4.55 -10.05 12.87
CA GLU A 116 -4.23 -10.19 14.30
C GLU A 116 -2.76 -10.53 14.53
N ARG A 117 -2.19 -11.45 13.74
CA ARG A 117 -0.76 -11.78 13.83
C ARG A 117 0.15 -10.63 13.41
N LEU A 118 -0.22 -9.90 12.35
CA LEU A 118 0.58 -8.76 11.88
C LEU A 118 0.67 -7.64 12.92
N VAL A 119 -0.37 -7.42 13.73
CA VAL A 119 -0.31 -6.47 14.84
C VAL A 119 0.84 -6.76 15.79
N GLY A 120 1.11 -8.05 16.07
CA GLY A 120 2.19 -8.47 16.96
C GLY A 120 3.59 -8.09 16.49
N HIS A 121 3.75 -7.77 15.20
CA HIS A 121 5.02 -7.36 14.59
C HIS A 121 5.14 -5.84 14.40
N LEU A 122 4.11 -5.06 14.74
CA LEU A 122 4.15 -3.61 14.61
C LEU A 122 5.15 -2.99 15.58
N SER A 123 5.91 -2.03 15.07
CA SER A 123 6.88 -1.25 15.82
C SER A 123 6.30 0.12 16.18
N TYR A 124 6.32 0.42 17.47
CA TYR A 124 5.76 1.66 18.02
C TYR A 124 6.87 2.69 18.31
N PRO A 125 6.63 4.01 18.11
CA PRO A 125 5.37 4.65 17.75
C PRO A 125 5.05 4.61 16.24
N ILE A 126 3.76 4.68 15.90
CA ILE A 126 3.25 4.73 14.53
C ILE A 126 2.75 6.15 14.26
N GLU A 127 3.61 6.98 13.69
CA GLU A 127 3.38 8.44 13.57
C GLU A 127 2.65 8.84 12.28
N SER A 128 2.54 7.95 11.31
CA SER A 128 1.89 8.23 10.02
C SER A 128 1.29 6.98 9.38
N MET A 129 0.31 7.18 8.50
CA MET A 129 -0.29 6.09 7.72
C MET A 129 0.75 5.41 6.82
N GLN A 130 1.69 6.18 6.26
CA GLN A 130 2.74 5.63 5.40
C GLN A 130 3.67 4.70 6.19
N LEU A 131 4.00 5.05 7.44
CA LEU A 131 4.75 4.17 8.33
C LEU A 131 3.94 2.92 8.69
N LEU A 132 2.64 3.07 9.00
CA LEU A 132 1.74 1.95 9.25
C LEU A 132 1.71 0.97 8.06
N HIS A 133 1.52 1.49 6.83
CA HIS A 133 1.49 0.66 5.62
C HIS A 133 2.81 -0.08 5.40
N THR A 134 3.94 0.61 5.57
CA THR A 134 5.27 0.00 5.46
C THR A 134 5.45 -1.13 6.47
N GLN A 135 5.07 -0.91 7.73
CA GLN A 135 5.17 -1.94 8.77
C GLN A 135 4.23 -3.13 8.53
N ILE A 136 3.01 -2.90 8.02
CA ILE A 136 2.09 -4.00 7.65
C ILE A 136 2.74 -4.89 6.58
N PHE A 137 3.37 -4.27 5.59
CA PHE A 137 4.06 -4.98 4.52
C PHE A 137 5.31 -5.74 4.99
N ASP A 138 6.13 -5.12 5.84
CA ASP A 138 7.31 -5.77 6.43
C ASP A 138 6.89 -6.97 7.30
N ALA A 139 5.86 -6.80 8.13
CA ALA A 139 5.30 -7.88 8.94
C ALA A 139 4.74 -9.02 8.07
N LEU A 140 4.07 -8.68 6.96
CA LEU A 140 3.54 -9.66 6.03
C LEU A 140 4.66 -10.46 5.36
N ALA A 141 5.74 -9.80 4.95
CA ALA A 141 6.91 -10.46 4.37
C ALA A 141 7.58 -11.44 5.36
N LEU A 142 7.60 -11.10 6.66
CA LEU A 142 8.12 -11.97 7.71
C LEU A 142 7.23 -13.20 7.96
N GLU A 143 5.91 -13.01 8.05
CA GLU A 143 4.95 -14.11 8.31
C GLU A 143 4.73 -15.03 7.10
N SER A 144 5.02 -14.57 5.88
CA SER A 144 4.70 -15.30 4.65
C SER A 144 5.87 -15.43 3.67
N SER A 145 7.11 -15.35 4.17
CA SER A 145 8.30 -15.65 3.38
C SER A 145 8.26 -17.08 2.83
N CYS A 146 8.48 -17.25 1.53
CA CYS A 146 8.63 -18.56 0.91
C CYS A 146 9.96 -19.20 1.33
N SER A 147 9.91 -20.36 1.99
CA SER A 147 11.08 -21.19 2.30
C SER A 147 11.23 -22.36 1.33
#